data_AF-A0A1Z5IKX6-F1
#
_entry.id   AF-A0A1Z5IKX6-F1
#
_cell.length_a   1.000
_cell.length_b   1.000
_cell.length_c   1.000
_cell.angle_alpha   90.00
_cell.angle_beta   90.00
_cell.angle_gamma   90.00
#
_symmetry.space_group_name_H-M   'P 1'
#
loop_
_entity.id
_entity.type
_entity.pdbx_description
1 polymer ?
#
loop_
_entity_poly.entity_id
_entity_poly.type
_entity_poly.pdbx_seq_one_letter_code
_entity_poly.pdbx_strand_id
1 'polypeptide(L)' 'MKKYEKNLLFYTTKSLPISGIIVSAGALLYFVIYQNNYTCAAVLYSFIPLIGTVLIALPFWILVYRIKKGNSH' A
#
# COMPACT_ATOMS: atom_id res chain seq x y z
N MET A 1 16.52 11.80 14.22
CA MET A 1 16.14 11.46 12.83
C MET A 1 16.40 12.68 11.95
N LYS A 2 17.24 12.53 10.93
CA LYS A 2 17.62 13.62 10.03
C LYS A 2 16.45 13.94 9.08
N LYS A 3 16.42 15.16 8.50
CA LYS A 3 15.31 15.64 7.65
C LYS A 3 15.03 14.70 6.46
N TYR A 4 16.07 14.14 5.85
CA TYR A 4 15.93 13.21 4.73
C TYR A 4 15.27 11.88 5.14
N GLU A 5 15.54 11.37 6.34
CA GLU A 5 14.96 10.11 6.83
C GLU A 5 13.45 10.27 7.07
N LYS A 6 13.03 11.40 7.64
CA LYS A 6 11.59 11.73 7.81
C LYS A 6 10.87 11.80 6.46
N ASN A 7 11.49 12.45 5.48
CA ASN A 7 10.94 12.55 4.13
C ASN A 7 10.85 11.17 3.46
N LEU A 8 11.91 10.37 3.52
CA LEU A 8 11.93 9.01 2.99
C LEU A 8 10.78 8.18 3.58
N LEU A 9 10.62 8.22 4.90
CA LEU A 9 9.58 7.48 5.59
C LEU A 9 8.18 7.94 5.17
N PHE A 10 7.97 9.25 5.02
CA PHE A 10 6.70 9.80 4.53
C PHE A 10 6.39 9.37 3.08
N TYR A 11 7.38 9.41 2.19
CA TYR A 11 7.22 8.98 0.80
C TYR A 11 6.95 7.48 0.71
N THR A 12 7.72 6.65 1.41
CA THR A 12 7.52 5.19 1.45
C THR A 12 6.14 4.82 1.97
N THR A 13 5.68 5.49 3.03
CA THR A 13 4.35 5.24 3.61
C THR A 13 3.23 5.54 2.62
N LYS A 14 3.41 6.52 1.72
CA LYS A 14 2.43 6.85 0.67
C LYS A 14 2.58 5.99 -0.57
N SER A 15 3.81 5.66 -0.97
CA SER A 15 4.07 4.91 -2.20
C SER A 15 3.62 3.45 -2.08
N LEU A 16 3.72 2.85 -0.89
CA LEU A 16 3.32 1.46 -0.66
C LEU A 16 1.84 1.21 -0.97
N PRO A 17 0.86 1.93 -0.40
CA PRO A 17 -0.55 1.76 -0.76
C PRO A 17 -0.84 2.00 -2.24
N ILE A 18 -0.17 3.00 -2.85
CA ILE A 18 -0.34 3.32 -4.27
C ILE A 18 0.14 2.15 -5.14
N SER A 19 1.30 1.58 -4.82
CA SER A 19 1.81 0.39 -5.51
C SER A 19 0.86 -0.81 -5.35
N GLY A 20 0.26 -0.98 -4.16
CA GLY A 20 -0.76 -2.00 -3.91
C GLY A 20 -1.96 -1.89 -4.85
N ILE A 21 -2.48 -0.67 -5.04
CA ILE A 21 -3.59 -0.41 -5.96
C ILE A 21 -3.22 -0.77 -7.40
N ILE A 22 -2.04 -0.36 -7.86
CA ILE A 22 -1.58 -0.62 -9.23
C ILE A 22 -1.43 -2.13 -9.47
N VAL A 23 -0.79 -2.84 -8.54
CA VAL A 23 -0.59 -4.29 -8.65
C VAL A 23 -1.93 -5.03 -8.58
N SER A 24 -2.84 -4.61 -7.70
CA SER A 24 -4.18 -5.19 -7.61
C SER A 24 -5.01 -4.98 -8.87
N ALA A 25 -4.95 -3.78 -9.47
CA ALA A 25 -5.59 -3.50 -10.75
C ALA A 25 -4.99 -4.36 -11.87
N GLY A 26 -3.66 -4.48 -11.94
CA GLY A 26 -2.99 -5.35 -12.90
C GLY A 26 -3.36 -6.83 -12.74
N ALA A 27 -3.45 -7.32 -11.50
CA ALA A 27 -3.88 -8.69 -11.20
C ALA A 27 -5.33 -8.92 -11.64
N LEU A 28 -6.22 -7.96 -11.39
CA LEU A 28 -7.62 -8.04 -11.81
C LEU A 28 -7.73 -8.07 -13.33
N LEU A 29 -7.00 -7.21 -14.05
CA LEU A 29 -6.94 -7.24 -15.52
C LEU A 29 -6.39 -8.58 -16.04
N TYR A 30 -5.37 -9.13 -15.40
CA TYR A 30 -4.81 -10.43 -15.77
C TYR A 30 -5.83 -11.57 -15.61
N PHE A 31 -6.51 -11.65 -14.47
CA PHE A 31 -7.50 -12.72 -14.24
C PHE A 31 -8.73 -12.57 -15.13
N VAL A 32 -9.24 -11.35 -15.29
CA VAL A 32 -10.50 -11.07 -15.99
C VAL A 32 -10.31 -11.05 -17.50
N ILE A 33 -9.27 -10.40 -18.02
CA ILE A 33 -9.08 -10.18 -19.47
C ILE A 33 -8.23 -11.29 -20.08
N TYR A 34 -7.09 -11.62 -19.47
CA TYR A 34 -6.16 -12.58 -20.06
C TYR A 34 -6.61 -14.03 -19.81
N GLN A 35 -6.98 -14.35 -18.56
CA GLN A 35 -7.42 -15.69 -18.17
C GLN A 35 -8.93 -15.94 -18.34
N ASN A 36 -9.75 -14.93 -18.67
CA ASN A 36 -11.21 -15.01 -18.73
C ASN A 36 -11.84 -15.67 -17.48
N ASN A 37 -11.20 -15.49 -16.31
CA ASN A 37 -11.59 -16.12 -15.06
C ASN A 37 -12.32 -15.09 -14.18
N TYR A 38 -13.65 -15.18 -14.17
CA TYR A 38 -14.54 -14.28 -13.43
C TYR A 38 -14.95 -14.83 -12.05
N THR A 39 -14.27 -15.86 -11.55
CA THR A 39 -14.62 -16.44 -10.26
C THR A 39 -14.41 -15.45 -9.12
N CYS A 40 -15.30 -15.51 -8.11
CA CYS A 40 -15.18 -14.67 -6.91
C CYS A 40 -13.81 -14.82 -6.23
N ALA A 41 -13.24 -16.04 -6.28
CA ALA A 41 -11.89 -16.30 -5.78
C ALA A 41 -10.81 -15.49 -6.50
N ALA A 42 -10.81 -15.45 -7.84
CA ALA A 42 -9.84 -14.69 -8.63
C ALA A 42 -9.88 -13.18 -8.32
N VAL A 43 -11.09 -12.65 -8.11
CA VAL A 43 -11.29 -11.27 -7.68
C VAL A 43 -10.72 -11.05 -6.27
N LEU A 44 -10.98 -11.95 -5.32
CA LEU A 44 -10.40 -11.86 -3.96
C LEU A 44 -8.86 -11.93 -3.96
N TYR A 45 -8.27 -12.79 -4.79
CA TYR A 45 -6.81 -12.87 -4.95
C TYR A 45 -6.22 -11.55 -5.46
N SER A 46 -6.92 -10.84 -6.33
CA SER A 46 -6.47 -9.54 -6.82
C SER A 46 -6.41 -8.46 -5.74
N PHE A 47 -7.12 -8.61 -4.61
CA PHE A 47 -7.07 -7.66 -3.47
C PHE A 47 -5.94 -7.95 -2.46
N ILE A 48 -5.31 -9.12 -2.52
CA ILE A 48 -4.22 -9.48 -1.59
C ILE A 48 -3.05 -8.49 -1.63
N PRO A 49 -2.55 -8.05 -2.81
CA PRO A 49 -1.50 -7.03 -2.88
C PRO A 49 -1.89 -5.71 -2.20
N LEU A 50 -3.14 -5.29 -2.35
CA LEU A 50 -3.66 -4.08 -1.71
C LEU A 50 -3.70 -4.23 -0.19
N ILE A 51 -4.23 -5.34 0.33
CA ILE A 51 -4.27 -5.61 1.78
C ILE A 51 -2.84 -5.70 2.35
N GLY A 52 -1.95 -6.44 1.67
CA GLY A 52 -0.57 -6.62 2.09
C GLY A 52 0.20 -5.31 2.17
N THR A 53 0.12 -4.47 1.15
CA THR A 53 0.80 -3.16 1.14
C THR A 53 0.24 -2.19 2.18
N VAL A 54 -1.07 -2.22 2.47
CA VAL A 54 -1.68 -1.42 3.54
C VAL A 54 -1.21 -1.88 4.92
N LEU A 55 -1.16 -3.20 5.16
CA LEU A 55 -0.64 -3.76 6.41
C LEU A 55 0.84 -3.40 6.64
N ILE A 56 1.64 -3.40 5.58
CA ILE A 56 3.04 -2.97 5.65
C ILE A 56 3.13 -1.46 5.91
N ALA A 57 2.24 -0.65 5.33
CA ALA A 57 2.24 0.81 5.50
C ALA A 57 1.76 1.28 6.88
N LEU A 58 0.91 0.51 7.56
CA LEU A 58 0.34 0.82 8.88
C LEU A 58 1.38 1.20 9.96
N PRO A 59 2.42 0.41 10.25
CA PRO A 59 3.42 0.77 11.26
C PRO A 59 4.14 2.08 10.91
N PHE A 60 4.36 2.36 9.62
CA PHE A 60 4.98 3.61 9.19
C PHE A 60 4.03 4.80 9.36
N TRP A 61 2.73 4.65 9.07
CA TRP A 61 1.74 5.70 9.35
C TRP A 61 1.68 6.07 10.82
N ILE A 62 1.68 5.07 11.71
CA ILE A 62 1.69 5.28 13.17
C ILE A 62 2.96 6.05 13.57
N LEU A 63 4.10 5.67 13.01
CA LEU A 63 5.39 6.31 13.31
C LEU A 63 5.45 7.75 12.78
N VAL A 64 4.96 8.02 11.56
CA VAL A 64 4.81 9.39 11.02
C VAL A 64 3.89 10.22 11.90
N TYR A 65 2.74 9.67 12.31
CA TYR A 65 1.77 10.38 13.15
C TYR A 65 2.39 10.79 14.50
N ARG A 66 3.12 9.87 15.15
CA ARG A 66 3.83 10.15 16.40
C ARG A 66 4.91 11.24 16.23
N ILE A 67 5.68 11.18 15.15
CA ILE A 67 6.71 12.19 14.84
C ILE A 67 6.06 13.57 14.61
N LYS A 68 4.93 13.63 13.91
CA LYS A 68 4.21 14.90 13.66
C LYS A 68 3.68 15.49 14.97
N LYS A 69 3.10 14.66 15.83
CA LYS A 69 2.54 15.08 17.13
C LYS A 69 3.63 15.53 18.12
N GLY A 70 4.77 14.84 18.16
CA GLY A 70 5.90 15.19 19.04
C GLY A 70 6.69 16.44 18.61
N ASN A 71 6.50 16.93 17.38
CA ASN A 71 7.12 18.15 16.86
C ASN A 71 6.25 19.41 17.05
N SER A 72 5.07 19.29 17.69
CA SER A 72 4.13 20.40 17.95
C SER A 72 4.16 20.92 19.39
N HIS A 73 5.12 20.46 20.21
CA HIS A 73 5.49 21.02 21.51
C HIS A 73 6.88 21.64 21.40
#